data_AF-A0A2G5SAI1-F1
#
_entry.id   AF-A0A2G5SAI1-F1
#
_cell.length_a   1.000
_cell.length_b   1.000
_cell.length_c   1.000
_cell.angle_alpha   90.00
_cell.angle_beta   90.00
_cell.angle_gamma   90.00
#
_symmetry.space_group_name_H-M   'P 1'
#
loop_
_entity.id
_entity.type
_entity.pdbx_description
1 polymer ?
#
loop_
_entity_poly.entity_id
_entity_poly.type
_entity_poly.pdbx_seq_one_letter_code
_entity_poly.pdbx_strand_id
1 'polypeptide(L)'
;MIRNRRGLKSGDVVWAGAYPAFLLRQKNSNRWVVEYFGFSNPVGTEKIQNLVAFHINDHAPCPQGESDANFAEAMTETIQFLVDDGCEWGASGRRTVPASFAQKYGLVRHVGAAMDRTVEDDLDETIEEKHEVHVVEPKKKSVQNRMIFIVAVVIVAVFILWYFM
;
A
#
# COMPACT_ATOMS: atom_id res chain seq x y z
N MET A 1 9.12 -3.95 -25.32
CA MET A 1 9.23 -4.67 -24.04
C MET A 1 8.74 -3.74 -22.94
N ILE A 2 7.46 -3.81 -22.60
CA ILE A 2 6.85 -2.95 -21.57
C ILE A 2 7.35 -3.48 -20.21
N ARG A 3 8.30 -2.76 -19.61
CA ARG A 3 8.72 -2.97 -18.22
C ARG A 3 7.52 -2.65 -17.32
N ASN A 4 6.70 -3.65 -17.01
CA ASN A 4 5.73 -3.53 -15.93
C ASN A 4 6.52 -3.39 -14.63
N ARG A 5 6.83 -2.16 -14.24
CA ARG A 5 7.20 -1.84 -12.85
C ARG A 5 5.97 -2.16 -12.01
N ARG A 6 5.86 -3.40 -11.55
CA ARG A 6 4.76 -3.84 -10.68
C ARG A 6 5.03 -3.21 -9.31
N GLY A 7 4.57 -1.98 -9.13
CA GLY A 7 4.57 -1.33 -7.83
C GLY A 7 3.54 -1.96 -6.91
N LEU A 8 3.55 -1.54 -5.65
CA LEU A 8 2.47 -1.85 -4.71
C LEU A 8 1.23 -1.02 -5.07
N LYS A 9 0.05 -1.60 -4.87
CA LYS A 9 -1.25 -0.95 -5.07
C LYS A 9 -2.16 -1.18 -3.86
N SER A 10 -3.21 -0.38 -3.76
CA SER A 10 -4.31 -0.66 -2.83
C SER A 10 -4.89 -2.05 -3.11
N GLY A 11 -5.17 -2.79 -2.05
CA GLY A 11 -5.63 -4.17 -2.12
C GLY A 11 -4.52 -5.22 -2.03
N ASP A 12 -3.24 -4.82 -2.11
CA ASP A 12 -2.14 -5.76 -1.95
C ASP A 12 -1.98 -6.18 -0.48
N VAL A 13 -1.66 -7.46 -0.27
CA VAL A 13 -1.27 -8.03 1.02
C VAL A 13 0.26 -8.11 1.10
N VAL A 14 0.82 -7.59 2.19
CA VAL A 14 2.25 -7.36 2.36
C VAL A 14 2.71 -7.74 3.76
N TRP A 15 4.00 -7.98 3.90
CA TRP A 15 4.68 -7.80 5.17
C TRP A 15 4.91 -6.30 5.41
N ALA A 16 4.36 -5.79 6.50
CA ALA A 16 4.61 -4.47 7.05
C ALA A 16 5.56 -4.61 8.26
N GLY A 17 6.87 -4.51 7.98
CA GLY A 17 7.88 -4.95 8.94
C GLY A 17 7.79 -6.46 9.19
N ALA A 18 7.57 -6.87 10.45
CA ALA A 18 7.44 -8.28 10.82
C ALA A 18 5.98 -8.75 10.95
N TYR A 19 5.00 -7.97 10.49
CA TYR A 19 3.58 -8.27 10.65
C TYR A 19 2.83 -8.23 9.30
N PRO A 20 1.90 -9.15 9.00
CA PRO A 20 1.11 -9.10 7.78
C PRO A 20 0.10 -7.94 7.79
N ALA A 21 -0.06 -7.28 6.63
CA ALA A 21 -0.98 -6.16 6.50
C ALA A 21 -1.58 -6.05 5.10
N PHE A 22 -2.74 -5.42 5.02
CA PHE A 22 -3.46 -5.07 3.81
C PHE A 22 -3.24 -3.59 3.47
N LEU A 23 -2.92 -3.29 2.21
CA LEU A 23 -2.70 -1.92 1.75
C LEU A 23 -4.03 -1.23 1.44
N LEU A 24 -4.41 -0.24 2.25
CA LEU A 24 -5.64 0.52 2.01
C LEU A 24 -5.43 1.59 0.94
N ARG A 25 -4.43 2.46 1.11
CA ARG A 25 -4.14 3.55 0.18
C ARG A 25 -2.74 4.10 0.34
N GLN A 26 -2.20 4.66 -0.74
CA GLN A 26 -0.96 5.41 -0.68
C GLN A 26 -1.21 6.77 0.01
N LYS A 27 -0.44 7.06 1.06
CA LYS A 27 -0.51 8.34 1.79
C LYS A 27 0.31 9.42 1.07
N ASN A 28 1.49 9.05 0.60
CA ASN A 28 2.39 9.85 -0.25
C ASN A 28 3.39 8.93 -0.97
N SER A 29 4.33 9.50 -1.72
CA SER A 29 5.30 8.74 -2.52
C SER A 29 6.09 7.69 -1.72
N ASN A 30 6.28 7.87 -0.42
CA ASN A 30 7.09 7.00 0.43
C ASN A 30 6.29 6.28 1.54
N ARG A 31 4.98 6.50 1.66
CA ARG A 31 4.19 5.95 2.77
C ARG A 31 2.83 5.40 2.33
N TRP A 32 2.43 4.33 2.99
CA TRP A 32 1.15 3.66 2.82
C TRP A 32 0.35 3.66 4.11
N VAL A 33 -0.98 3.80 3.99
CA VAL A 33 -1.90 3.45 5.06
C VAL A 33 -2.14 1.96 4.96
N VAL A 34 -1.95 1.26 6.07
CA VAL A 34 -2.02 -0.20 6.16
C VAL A 34 -3.00 -0.61 7.24
N GLU A 35 -3.69 -1.71 7.05
CA GLU A 35 -4.52 -2.38 8.04
C GLU A 35 -3.85 -3.70 8.39
N TYR A 36 -3.46 -3.90 9.64
CA TYR A 36 -2.81 -5.14 10.06
C TYR A 36 -3.85 -6.24 10.24
N PHE A 37 -3.52 -7.47 9.83
CA PHE A 37 -4.41 -8.62 10.04
C PHE A 37 -4.48 -9.03 11.52
N GLY A 38 -5.48 -9.82 11.91
CA GLY A 38 -5.67 -10.30 13.27
C GLY A 38 -6.48 -9.35 14.16
N PHE A 39 -6.32 -9.50 15.48
CA PHE A 39 -7.25 -8.89 16.42
C PHE A 39 -7.30 -7.34 16.32
N SER A 40 -8.52 -6.81 16.18
CA SER A 40 -8.89 -5.38 16.07
C SER A 40 -8.53 -4.66 14.76
N ASN A 41 -7.91 -5.34 13.80
CA ASN A 41 -7.48 -4.77 12.51
C ASN A 41 -6.96 -3.33 12.60
N PRO A 42 -5.92 -3.08 13.42
CA PRO A 42 -5.47 -1.73 13.67
C PRO A 42 -4.95 -1.08 12.38
N VAL A 43 -5.28 0.20 12.18
CA VAL A 43 -4.85 0.96 11.02
C VAL A 43 -3.60 1.77 11.36
N GLY A 44 -2.56 1.60 10.56
CA GLY A 44 -1.26 2.25 10.72
C GLY A 44 -0.80 3.03 9.49
N THR A 45 0.44 3.51 9.54
CA THR A 45 1.13 4.07 8.38
C THR A 45 2.54 3.53 8.30
N GLU A 46 2.90 2.94 7.17
CA GLU A 46 4.21 2.35 6.95
C GLU A 46 5.01 3.02 5.83
N LYS A 47 6.34 2.95 5.93
CA LYS A 47 7.23 3.39 4.86
C LYS A 47 7.34 2.31 3.80
N ILE A 48 7.44 2.68 2.52
CA ILE A 48 7.52 1.71 1.41
C ILE A 48 8.69 0.73 1.55
N GLN A 49 9.81 1.16 2.15
CA GLN A 49 10.98 0.31 2.41
C GLN A 49 10.70 -0.83 3.41
N ASN A 50 9.70 -0.66 4.28
CA ASN A 50 9.25 -1.66 5.24
C ASN A 50 8.11 -2.53 4.68
N LEU A 51 7.87 -2.47 3.37
CA LEU A 51 6.83 -3.25 2.71
C LEU A 51 7.46 -4.22 1.71
N VAL A 52 7.13 -5.50 1.83
CA VAL A 52 7.42 -6.53 0.81
C VAL A 52 6.18 -7.38 0.60
N ALA A 53 5.98 -7.91 -0.59
CA ALA A 53 4.82 -8.77 -0.87
C ALA A 53 4.77 -9.91 0.13
N PHE A 54 3.59 -10.22 0.65
CA PHE A 54 3.39 -11.42 1.44
C PHE A 54 3.35 -12.64 0.51
N HIS A 55 3.89 -13.76 0.97
CA HIS A 55 3.74 -15.05 0.32
C HIS A 55 3.32 -16.09 1.36
N ILE A 56 2.42 -17.01 0.99
CA ILE A 56 1.84 -17.99 1.93
C ILE A 56 2.87 -18.91 2.60
N ASN A 57 4.04 -19.13 1.97
CA ASN A 57 5.15 -19.93 2.50
C ASN A 57 6.26 -19.10 3.15
N ASP A 58 6.03 -17.81 3.40
CA ASP A 58 6.98 -16.99 4.16
C ASP A 58 6.94 -17.34 5.65
N HIS A 59 8.09 -17.20 6.30
CA HIS A 59 8.21 -17.35 7.75
C HIS A 59 8.87 -16.11 8.35
N ALA A 60 8.26 -15.54 9.39
CA ALA A 60 8.84 -14.48 10.21
C ALA A 60 8.64 -14.81 11.70
N PRO A 61 9.61 -14.46 12.57
CA PRO A 61 9.43 -14.60 14.00
C PRO A 61 8.33 -13.65 14.52
N CYS A 62 7.64 -14.07 15.58
CA CYS A 62 6.68 -13.22 16.28
C CYS A 62 7.36 -11.91 16.73
N PRO A 63 6.79 -10.73 16.44
CA PRO A 63 7.38 -9.45 16.82
C PRO A 63 7.45 -9.29 18.34
N GLN A 64 8.51 -8.62 18.83
CA GLN A 64 8.66 -8.36 20.26
C GLN A 64 7.48 -7.55 20.80
N GLY A 65 6.85 -8.06 21.86
CA GLY A 65 5.70 -7.41 22.51
C GLY A 65 4.35 -7.84 21.94
N GLU A 66 4.32 -8.64 20.89
CA GLU A 66 3.11 -9.33 20.43
C GLU A 66 2.95 -10.69 21.11
N SER A 67 1.70 -11.15 21.23
CA SER A 67 1.37 -12.51 21.64
C SER A 67 1.55 -13.50 20.49
N ASP A 68 2.24 -14.61 20.73
CA ASP A 68 2.38 -15.70 19.73
C ASP A 68 1.03 -16.18 19.20
N ALA A 69 0.00 -16.21 20.06
CA ALA A 69 -1.35 -16.62 19.66
C ALA A 69 -2.00 -15.63 18.68
N ASN A 70 -1.89 -14.32 18.96
CA ASN A 70 -2.43 -13.28 18.09
C ASN A 70 -1.69 -13.24 16.75
N PHE A 71 -0.36 -13.37 16.80
CA PHE A 71 0.45 -13.42 15.60
C PHE A 71 0.12 -14.64 14.74
N ALA A 72 -0.03 -15.82 15.36
CA ALA A 72 -0.44 -17.03 14.64
C ALA A 72 -1.86 -16.92 14.04
N GLU A 73 -2.79 -16.28 14.74
CA GLU A 73 -4.13 -15.99 14.23
C GLU A 73 -4.06 -15.06 13.02
N ALA A 74 -3.33 -13.93 13.11
CA ALA A 74 -3.15 -12.99 12.01
C ALA A 74 -2.50 -13.65 10.78
N MET A 75 -1.50 -14.51 10.98
CA MET A 75 -0.88 -15.29 9.92
C MET A 75 -1.87 -16.25 9.26
N THR A 76 -2.68 -16.95 10.05
CA THR A 76 -3.71 -17.87 9.56
C THR A 76 -4.77 -17.12 8.75
N GLU A 77 -5.26 -15.99 9.26
CA GLU A 77 -6.22 -15.13 8.57
C GLU A 77 -5.66 -14.61 7.24
N THR A 78 -4.41 -14.13 7.23
CA THR A 78 -3.75 -13.62 6.03
C THR A 78 -3.61 -14.69 4.95
N ILE A 79 -3.20 -15.90 5.36
CA ILE A 79 -3.07 -17.04 4.44
C ILE A 79 -4.44 -17.43 3.90
N GLN A 80 -5.47 -17.54 4.76
CA GLN A 80 -6.81 -17.89 4.34
C GLN A 80 -7.38 -16.87 3.35
N PHE A 81 -7.20 -15.57 3.60
CA PHE A 81 -7.60 -14.50 2.70
C PHE A 81 -7.03 -14.67 1.29
N LEU A 82 -5.74 -15.01 1.18
CA LEU A 82 -5.09 -15.23 -0.11
C LEU A 82 -5.52 -16.54 -0.78
N VAL A 83 -5.71 -17.60 0.00
CA VAL A 83 -6.19 -18.90 -0.50
C VAL A 83 -7.61 -18.80 -1.05
N ASP A 84 -8.50 -18.06 -0.40
CA ASP A 84 -9.87 -17.82 -0.86
C ASP A 84 -9.90 -17.08 -2.21
N ASP A 85 -8.95 -16.17 -2.42
CA ASP A 85 -8.73 -15.45 -3.69
C ASP A 85 -7.92 -16.27 -4.73
N GLY A 86 -7.56 -17.52 -4.42
CA GLY A 86 -6.78 -18.40 -5.30
C GLY A 86 -5.37 -17.88 -5.60
N CYS A 87 -4.79 -17.10 -4.68
CA CYS A 87 -3.51 -16.42 -4.85
C CYS A 87 -2.49 -16.91 -3.82
N GLU A 88 -1.25 -17.17 -4.24
CA GLU A 88 -0.13 -17.43 -3.29
C GLU A 88 0.61 -16.16 -2.88
N TRP A 89 0.49 -15.12 -3.72
CA TRP A 89 1.18 -13.85 -3.58
C TRP A 89 0.20 -12.75 -3.23
N GLY A 90 0.47 -12.06 -2.13
CA GLY A 90 -0.30 -10.88 -1.73
C GLY A 90 -0.11 -9.66 -2.63
N ALA A 91 0.99 -9.60 -3.37
CA ALA A 91 1.24 -8.53 -4.31
C ALA A 91 1.94 -9.03 -5.59
N SER A 92 1.72 -8.30 -6.68
CA SER A 92 2.45 -8.51 -7.92
C SER A 92 3.84 -7.85 -7.92
N GLY A 93 4.03 -6.83 -7.07
CA GLY A 93 5.27 -6.11 -6.87
C GLY A 93 6.02 -6.54 -5.62
N ARG A 94 7.30 -6.16 -5.48
CA ARG A 94 8.09 -6.34 -4.25
C ARG A 94 8.17 -7.80 -3.74
N ARG A 95 8.26 -8.76 -4.66
CA ARG A 95 8.42 -10.19 -4.36
C ARG A 95 9.85 -10.59 -3.97
N THR A 96 10.82 -9.72 -4.18
CA THR A 96 12.18 -9.90 -3.67
C THR A 96 12.29 -9.29 -2.27
N VAL A 97 12.79 -10.06 -1.31
CA VAL A 97 13.06 -9.59 0.06
C VAL A 97 14.45 -8.93 0.08
N PRO A 98 14.58 -7.63 0.39
CA PRO A 98 15.88 -7.01 0.57
C PRO A 98 16.63 -7.65 1.75
N ALA A 99 17.96 -7.79 1.65
CA ALA A 99 18.78 -8.34 2.74
C ALA A 99 18.61 -7.54 4.04
N SER A 100 18.52 -6.21 3.95
CA SER A 100 18.28 -5.33 5.10
C SER A 100 16.92 -5.57 5.77
N PHE A 101 15.90 -5.93 5.00
CA PHE A 101 14.59 -6.30 5.52
C PHE A 101 14.67 -7.64 6.27
N ALA A 102 15.27 -8.65 5.65
CA ALA A 102 15.43 -9.98 6.25
C ALA A 102 16.27 -9.92 7.54
N GLN A 103 17.38 -9.18 7.54
CA GLN A 103 18.21 -8.99 8.75
C GLN A 103 17.45 -8.28 9.87
N LYS A 104 16.63 -7.28 9.54
CA LYS A 104 15.92 -6.48 10.53
C LYS A 104 14.72 -7.19 11.14
N TYR A 105 13.97 -7.94 10.32
CA TYR A 105 12.68 -8.51 10.70
C TYR A 105 12.68 -10.04 10.79
N GLY A 106 13.79 -10.70 10.44
CA GLY A 106 13.91 -12.16 10.48
C GLY A 106 13.08 -12.89 9.41
N LEU A 107 12.62 -12.20 8.37
CA LEU A 107 11.80 -12.79 7.31
C LEU A 107 12.63 -13.78 6.47
N VAL A 108 12.15 -15.01 6.37
CA VAL A 108 12.69 -16.09 5.55
C VAL A 108 11.67 -16.42 4.46
N ARG A 109 12.09 -16.29 3.19
CA ARG A 109 11.28 -16.63 2.02
C ARG A 109 11.80 -17.89 1.37
N HIS A 110 10.98 -18.93 1.35
CA HIS A 110 11.34 -20.24 0.80
C HIS A 110 11.02 -20.41 -0.70
N VAL A 111 10.62 -19.34 -1.38
CA VAL A 111 10.37 -19.38 -2.83
C VAL A 111 11.69 -19.17 -3.58
N GLY A 112 12.00 -20.09 -4.49
CA GLY A 112 13.16 -19.97 -5.38
C GLY A 112 13.15 -18.59 -6.03
N ALA A 113 14.15 -17.77 -5.70
CA ALA A 113 14.22 -16.39 -6.12
C ALA A 113 14.22 -16.34 -7.66
N ALA A 114 13.09 -16.00 -8.27
CA ALA A 114 13.13 -15.35 -9.55
C ALA A 114 13.92 -14.06 -9.30
N MET A 115 15.20 -14.07 -9.65
CA MET A 115 16.14 -12.96 -9.52
C MET A 115 15.55 -11.72 -10.18
N ASP A 116 14.82 -10.91 -9.41
CA ASP A 116 14.51 -9.54 -9.80
C ASP A 116 15.78 -8.75 -9.49
N ARG A 117 16.75 -8.82 -10.42
CA ARG A 117 17.95 -7.99 -10.42
C ARG A 117 17.53 -6.55 -10.72
N THR A 118 16.92 -5.88 -9.76
CA THR A 118 17.01 -4.42 -9.66
C THR A 118 18.18 -4.12 -8.74
N VAL A 119 19.35 -4.15 -9.39
CA VAL A 119 20.60 -3.45 -9.08
C VAL A 119 20.44 -2.42 -7.96
N GLU A 120 21.15 -2.65 -6.87
CA GLU A 120 21.72 -1.59 -6.04
C GLU A 120 22.71 -0.82 -6.93
N ASP A 121 22.33 0.34 -7.47
CA ASP A 121 23.24 1.40 -7.95
C ASP A 121 22.53 2.75 -7.80
N ASP A 122 23.28 3.68 -7.23
CA ASP A 122 23.20 5.15 -7.33
C ASP A 122 21.99 5.80 -6.65
N LEU A 123 22.09 6.35 -5.42
CA LEU A 123 22.93 7.48 -5.00
C LEU A 123 23.05 8.58 -6.08
N ASP A 124 22.31 9.67 -5.82
CA ASP A 124 22.52 11.03 -6.34
C ASP A 124 22.81 11.21 -7.84
N GLU A 125 21.79 11.60 -8.60
CA GLU A 125 22.01 12.55 -9.70
C GLU A 125 20.86 13.56 -9.78
N THR A 126 21.19 14.78 -9.40
CA THR A 126 20.50 16.02 -9.71
C THR A 126 20.11 16.08 -11.19
N ILE A 127 18.82 16.01 -11.49
CA ILE A 127 18.29 16.41 -12.79
C ILE A 127 17.63 17.79 -12.61
N GLU A 128 18.43 18.84 -12.83
CA GLU A 128 17.90 20.11 -13.31
C GLU A 128 17.48 19.93 -14.77
N GLU A 129 16.19 19.67 -15.02
CA GLU A 129 15.63 19.83 -16.37
C GLU A 129 14.72 21.06 -16.39
N LYS A 130 15.27 22.15 -16.95
CA LYS A 130 14.47 23.21 -17.57
C LYS A 130 13.52 22.56 -18.57
N HIS A 131 12.23 22.83 -18.48
CA HIS A 131 11.35 22.72 -19.64
C HIS A 131 10.44 23.92 -19.77
N GLU A 132 10.46 24.43 -21.00
CA GLU A 132 9.82 25.62 -21.52
C GLU A 132 8.31 25.62 -21.32
N VAL A 133 7.82 26.85 -21.17
CA VAL A 133 6.42 27.23 -21.22
C VAL A 133 5.82 26.82 -22.56
N HIS A 134 4.82 25.94 -22.52
CA HIS A 134 3.77 25.92 -23.55
C HIS A 134 2.41 26.05 -22.87
N VAL A 135 1.84 27.24 -22.99
CA VAL A 135 0.47 27.55 -22.58
C VAL A 135 -0.47 26.78 -23.49
N VAL A 136 -1.23 25.83 -22.94
CA VAL A 136 -2.37 25.21 -23.63
C VAL A 136 -3.60 25.41 -22.75
N GLU A 137 -4.50 26.30 -23.20
CA GLU A 137 -5.82 26.49 -22.60
C GLU A 137 -6.64 25.19 -22.66
N PRO A 138 -7.32 24.77 -21.57
CA PRO A 138 -8.31 23.72 -21.68
C PRO A 138 -9.69 24.30 -22.03
N LYS A 139 -10.13 23.99 -23.25
CA LYS A 139 -11.53 24.03 -23.70
C LYS A 139 -12.41 23.18 -22.76
N LYS A 140 -13.52 23.79 -22.34
CA LYS A 140 -14.58 23.25 -21.48
C LYS A 140 -15.34 22.04 -22.07
N LYS A 141 -15.95 21.31 -21.11
CA LYS A 141 -17.11 20.38 -21.14
C LYS A 141 -16.69 18.90 -21.14
N SER A 142 -17.29 18.00 -20.35
CA SER A 142 -18.61 18.03 -19.71
C SER A 142 -18.80 16.86 -18.72
N VAL A 143 -19.57 17.13 -17.66
CA VAL A 143 -20.48 16.19 -16.93
C VAL A 143 -19.82 15.13 -16.03
N GLN A 144 -19.44 15.53 -14.80
CA GLN A 144 -19.57 14.64 -13.63
C GLN A 144 -19.53 15.37 -12.28
N ASN A 145 -20.21 16.53 -12.14
CA ASN A 145 -20.26 17.20 -10.82
C ASN A 145 -21.51 18.05 -10.55
N ARG A 146 -22.63 17.81 -11.25
CA ARG A 146 -23.90 18.50 -10.94
C ARG A 146 -24.49 18.06 -9.59
N MET A 147 -24.26 16.80 -9.19
CA MET A 147 -24.84 16.26 -7.96
C MET A 147 -24.22 16.88 -6.69
N ILE A 148 -22.90 17.07 -6.66
CA ILE A 148 -22.20 17.67 -5.52
C ILE A 148 -22.59 19.15 -5.35
N PHE A 149 -22.74 19.89 -6.44
CA PHE A 149 -23.11 21.31 -6.39
C PHE A 149 -24.54 21.52 -5.87
N ILE A 150 -25.49 20.67 -6.27
CA ILE A 150 -26.88 20.75 -5.78
C ILE A 150 -26.94 20.41 -4.28
N VAL A 151 -26.24 19.37 -3.83
CA VAL A 151 -26.21 18.99 -2.41
C VAL A 151 -25.61 20.10 -1.55
N ALA A 152 -24.53 20.74 -2.00
CA ALA A 152 -23.92 21.85 -1.28
C ALA A 152 -24.88 23.05 -1.14
N VAL A 153 -25.62 23.39 -2.19
CA VAL A 153 -26.60 24.50 -2.16
C VAL A 153 -27.76 24.21 -1.21
N VAL A 154 -28.27 22.98 -1.20
CA VAL A 154 -29.36 22.57 -0.29
C VAL A 154 -28.92 22.64 1.18
N ILE A 155 -27.71 22.16 1.50
CA ILE A 155 -27.18 22.22 2.86
C ILE A 155 -27.07 23.68 3.33
N VAL A 156 -26.51 24.56 2.51
CA VAL A 156 -26.37 25.99 2.86
C VAL A 156 -27.74 26.65 3.05
N ALA A 157 -28.71 26.37 2.17
CA ALA A 157 -30.05 26.94 2.29
C ALA A 157 -30.77 26.50 3.57
N VAL A 158 -30.65 25.21 3.96
CA VAL A 158 -31.22 24.70 5.21
C VAL A 158 -30.56 25.34 6.42
N PHE A 159 -29.24 25.51 6.42
CA PHE A 159 -28.52 26.18 7.52
C PHE A 159 -28.94 27.64 7.69
N ILE A 160 -29.12 28.38 6.58
CA ILE A 160 -29.57 29.77 6.64
C ILE A 160 -31.00 29.84 7.17
N LEU A 161 -31.91 29.00 6.68
CA LEU A 161 -33.29 28.96 7.16
C LEU A 161 -33.38 28.61 8.65
N TRP A 162 -32.53 27.72 9.16
CA TRP A 162 -32.50 27.36 10.58
C TRP A 162 -31.93 28.47 11.47
N TYR A 163 -31.00 29.29 10.95
CA TYR A 163 -30.43 30.43 11.69
C TYR A 163 -31.41 31.59 11.87
N PHE A 164 -32.42 31.72 10.99
CA PHE A 164 -33.40 32.81 11.00
C PHE A 164 -34.77 32.43 11.60
N MET A 165 -34.97 31.18 12.04
CA MET A 165 -36.12 30.75 12.85
C MET A 165 -35.78 30.80 14.34
#